data_AF-A0A1H2U6A4-F1
#
_entry.id   AF-A0A1H2U6A4-F1
#
_cell.length_a   1.000
_cell.length_b   1.000
_cell.length_c   1.000
_cell.angle_alpha   90.00
_cell.angle_beta   90.00
_cell.angle_gamma   90.00
#
_symmetry.space_group_name_H-M   'P 1'
#
loop_
_entity.id
_entity.type
_entity.pdbx_description
1 polymer ?
#
loop_
_entity_poly.entity_id
_entity_poly.type
_entity_poly.pdbx_seq_one_letter_code
_entity_poly.pdbx_strand_id
1 'polypeptide(L)'
;MEGGNLVKEVLQLKEANGQVKRTVETVYEYDLSIKNPNLSIETRLVKTYFYQSTTYSPETVSKNVLTKRTTTSPVTEENRSSVFTYQKNDQGYPTEVNERTSGNTRSCTAYQY
;
A
#
# COMPACT_ATOMS: atom_id res chain seq x y z
N MET A 1 -7.90 11.33 -0.92
CA MET A 1 -6.77 11.17 -1.85
C MET A 1 -6.10 12.51 -2.00
N GLU A 2 -4.78 12.54 -2.15
CA GLU A 2 -4.01 13.76 -2.37
C GLU A 2 -3.00 13.51 -3.49
N GLY A 3 -2.94 14.39 -4.49
CA GLY A 3 -2.02 14.23 -5.63
C GLY A 3 -2.20 12.93 -6.44
N GLY A 4 -3.35 12.25 -6.32
CA GLY A 4 -3.59 10.93 -6.92
C GLY A 4 -3.14 9.74 -6.07
N ASN A 5 -2.81 9.95 -4.79
CA ASN A 5 -2.45 8.91 -3.83
C ASN A 5 -3.51 8.76 -2.73
N LEU A 6 -3.80 7.52 -2.32
CA LEU A 6 -4.66 7.22 -1.18
C LEU A 6 -3.89 7.45 0.13
N VAL A 7 -4.11 8.58 0.81
CA VAL A 7 -3.33 8.95 2.01
C VAL A 7 -3.87 8.37 3.32
N LYS A 8 -5.17 8.06 3.38
CA LYS A 8 -5.82 7.53 4.59
C LYS A 8 -7.01 6.64 4.22
N GLU A 9 -7.18 5.56 4.97
CA GLU A 9 -8.35 4.68 4.98
C GLU A 9 -8.90 4.62 6.41
N VAL A 10 -10.23 4.65 6.54
CA VAL A 10 -10.94 4.47 7.81
C VAL A 10 -11.95 3.35 7.65
N LEU A 11 -11.74 2.28 8.39
CA LEU A 11 -12.65 1.14 8.44
C LEU A 11 -13.44 1.17 9.76
N GLN A 12 -14.75 1.30 9.65
CA GLN A 12 -15.66 1.25 10.79
C GLN A 12 -16.38 -0.09 10.83
N LEU A 13 -16.21 -0.82 11.92
CA LEU A 13 -17.07 -1.93 12.27
C LEU A 13 -18.28 -1.39 13.02
N LYS A 14 -19.47 -1.61 12.47
CA LYS A 14 -20.74 -1.18 13.06
C LYS A 14 -21.52 -2.37 13.58
N GLU A 15 -22.29 -2.14 14.63
CA GLU A 15 -23.26 -3.11 15.13
C GLU A 15 -24.53 -3.09 14.26
N ALA A 16 -25.43 -4.07 14.45
CA ALA A 16 -26.66 -4.19 13.67
C ALA A 16 -27.58 -2.97 13.81
N ASN A 17 -27.49 -2.22 14.92
CA ASN A 17 -28.21 -0.98 15.16
C ASN A 17 -27.57 0.25 14.48
N GLY A 18 -26.47 0.07 13.74
CA GLY A 18 -25.74 1.14 13.05
C GLY A 18 -24.70 1.88 13.90
N GLN A 19 -24.60 1.61 15.21
CA GLN A 19 -23.61 2.22 16.09
C GLN A 19 -22.20 1.74 15.74
N VAL A 20 -21.23 2.66 15.74
CA VAL A 20 -19.83 2.32 15.51
C VAL A 20 -19.26 1.61 16.74
N LYS A 21 -18.87 0.36 16.56
CA LYS A 21 -18.22 -0.47 17.60
C LYS A 21 -16.71 -0.27 17.63
N ARG A 22 -16.10 -0.13 16.45
CA ARG A 22 -14.64 -0.01 16.30
C ARG A 22 -14.30 0.78 15.06
N THR A 23 -13.27 1.61 15.18
CA THR A 23 -12.64 2.31 14.06
C THR A 23 -11.20 1.81 13.94
N VAL A 24 -10.81 1.42 12.74
CA VAL A 24 -9.43 1.14 12.36
C VAL A 24 -9.02 2.22 11.36
N GLU A 25 -7.92 2.89 11.63
CA GLU A 25 -7.37 3.89 10.73
C GLU A 25 -6.05 3.39 10.14
N THR A 26 -5.89 3.55 8.84
CA THR A 26 -4.61 3.30 8.16
C THR A 26 -4.18 4.57 7.45
N VAL A 27 -2.94 5.00 7.70
CA VAL A 27 -2.30 6.14 7.04
C VAL A 27 -1.18 5.62 6.14
N TYR A 28 -1.04 6.24 4.98
CA TYR A 28 -0.13 5.85 3.91
C TYR A 28 0.79 7.02 3.52
N GLU A 29 2.07 6.73 3.39
CA GLU A 29 3.09 7.68 2.92
C GLU A 29 3.75 7.14 1.64
N TYR A 30 4.19 8.04 0.75
CA TYR A 30 4.58 7.69 -0.62
C TYR A 30 5.91 8.34 -1.03
N ASP A 31 6.65 7.69 -1.93
CA ASP A 31 7.74 8.33 -2.67
C ASP A 31 7.20 8.87 -4.00
N LEU A 32 7.10 10.19 -4.10
CA LEU A 32 6.56 10.86 -5.28
C LEU A 32 7.45 10.72 -6.53
N SER A 33 8.72 10.34 -6.34
CA SER A 33 9.71 10.15 -7.41
C SER A 33 9.67 8.76 -8.04
N ILE A 34 8.83 7.85 -7.54
CA ILE A 34 8.72 6.47 -8.01
C ILE A 34 7.28 6.21 -8.46
N LYS A 35 7.13 5.71 -9.69
CA LYS A 35 5.84 5.40 -10.29
C LYS A 35 5.31 4.07 -9.77
N ASN A 36 4.01 3.98 -9.54
CA ASN A 36 3.37 2.70 -9.27
C ASN A 36 3.27 1.87 -10.58
N PRO A 37 3.94 0.71 -10.68
CA PRO A 37 3.88 -0.13 -11.88
C PRO A 37 2.47 -0.66 -12.17
N ASN A 38 1.64 -0.88 -11.14
CA ASN A 38 0.28 -1.40 -11.33
C ASN A 38 -0.68 -0.39 -11.99
N LEU A 39 -0.31 0.90 -12.07
CA LEU A 39 -1.05 1.92 -12.80
C LEU A 39 -0.51 2.17 -14.22
N SER A 40 0.68 1.63 -14.54
CA SER A 40 1.23 1.76 -15.88
C SER A 40 0.54 0.82 -16.85
N ILE A 41 0.08 1.37 -17.98
CA ILE A 41 -0.42 0.58 -19.10
C ILE A 41 0.67 -0.36 -19.62
N GLU A 42 1.93 0.09 -19.69
CA GLU A 42 3.06 -0.71 -20.17
C GLU A 42 3.25 -1.96 -19.32
N THR A 43 3.23 -1.82 -17.99
CA THR A 43 3.40 -2.95 -17.07
C THR A 43 2.16 -3.86 -17.04
N ARG A 44 0.95 -3.28 -17.22
CA ARG A 44 -0.31 -4.03 -17.36
C ARG A 44 -0.35 -4.91 -18.60
N LEU A 45 0.25 -4.48 -19.70
CA LEU A 45 0.30 -5.26 -20.93
C LEU A 45 1.25 -6.47 -20.81
N VAL A 46 2.29 -6.38 -19.99
CA VAL A 46 3.25 -7.47 -19.75
C VAL A 46 2.74 -8.47 -18.71
N LYS A 47 2.01 -8.02 -17.67
CA LYS A 47 1.44 -8.89 -16.64
C LYS A 47 -0.02 -9.24 -16.94
N THR A 48 -0.25 -10.38 -17.58
CA THR A 48 -1.59 -10.90 -17.95
C THR A 48 -2.42 -11.45 -16.78
N TYR A 49 -1.86 -11.55 -15.57
CA TYR A 49 -2.57 -12.10 -14.40
C TYR A 49 -2.75 -11.06 -13.29
N PHE A 50 -3.95 -10.49 -13.23
CA PHE A 50 -4.45 -9.73 -12.08
C PHE A 50 -5.16 -10.69 -11.10
N TYR A 51 -4.40 -11.36 -10.24
CA TYR A 51 -4.99 -12.11 -9.13
C TYR A 51 -5.22 -11.17 -7.94
N GLN A 52 -6.46 -11.15 -7.43
CA GLN A 52 -6.94 -10.40 -6.27
C GLN A 52 -7.00 -8.86 -6.45
N SER A 53 -8.03 -8.40 -7.16
CA SER A 53 -8.50 -7.02 -7.09
C SER A 53 -9.01 -6.73 -5.67
N THR A 54 -8.16 -6.16 -4.82
CA THR A 54 -8.65 -5.35 -3.70
C THR A 54 -9.08 -4.01 -4.29
N THR A 55 -10.40 -3.75 -4.28
CA THR A 55 -11.03 -2.65 -5.01
C THR A 55 -10.50 -1.26 -4.58
N TYR A 56 -9.82 -1.17 -3.43
CA TYR A 56 -9.31 0.09 -2.88
C TYR A 56 -7.96 -0.07 -2.13
N SER A 57 -6.99 -0.82 -2.66
CA SER A 57 -5.65 -0.86 -2.06
C SER A 57 -4.71 0.21 -2.65
N PRO A 58 -3.79 0.78 -1.86
CA PRO A 58 -2.75 1.68 -2.36
C PRO A 58 -2.01 1.13 -3.58
N GLU A 59 -1.79 -0.18 -3.61
CA GLU A 59 -1.11 -0.88 -4.70
C GLU A 59 -1.84 -0.74 -6.04
N THR A 60 -3.17 -0.59 -6.03
CA THR A 60 -3.98 -0.56 -7.26
C THR A 60 -4.53 0.82 -7.59
N VAL A 61 -4.67 1.72 -6.62
CA VAL A 61 -5.30 3.04 -6.84
C VAL A 61 -4.35 4.24 -6.70
N SER A 62 -3.19 4.11 -6.05
CA SER A 62 -2.28 5.24 -5.82
C SER A 62 -1.27 5.41 -6.94
N LYS A 63 -1.08 6.65 -7.39
CA LYS A 63 -0.12 7.05 -8.44
C LYS A 63 1.32 6.61 -8.16
N ASN A 64 1.73 6.67 -6.91
CA ASN A 64 3.09 6.42 -6.45
C ASN A 64 3.17 5.16 -5.56
N VAL A 65 4.39 4.66 -5.37
CA VAL A 65 4.62 3.53 -4.46
C VAL A 65 4.63 3.99 -3.00
N LEU A 66 4.11 3.12 -2.14
CA LEU A 66 3.99 3.31 -0.71
C LEU A 66 5.36 3.16 -0.03
N THR A 67 5.82 4.11 0.78
CA THR A 67 7.04 3.98 1.59
C THR A 67 6.75 3.60 3.03
N LYS A 68 5.56 3.92 3.53
CA LYS A 68 5.15 3.56 4.89
C LYS A 68 3.64 3.40 5.00
N ARG A 69 3.23 2.40 5.76
CA ARG A 69 1.86 2.18 6.21
C ARG A 69 1.84 2.09 7.71
N THR A 70 0.95 2.83 8.35
CA THR A 70 0.71 2.70 9.78
C THR A 70 -0.77 2.45 10.01
N THR A 71 -1.09 1.35 10.68
CA THR A 71 -2.45 0.96 11.04
C THR A 71 -2.63 1.07 12.54
N THR A 72 -3.58 1.90 12.95
CA THR A 72 -4.00 2.09 14.34
C THR A 72 -5.31 1.38 14.57
N SER A 73 -5.34 0.52 15.60
CA SER A 73 -6.48 -0.32 15.92
C SER A 73 -6.64 -0.41 17.44
N PRO A 74 -7.86 -0.22 17.99
CA PRO A 74 -8.07 -0.24 19.44
C PRO A 74 -8.02 -1.64 20.08
N VAL A 75 -7.82 -2.70 19.29
CA VAL A 75 -7.75 -4.10 19.77
C VAL A 75 -6.30 -4.59 19.88
N THR A 76 -5.36 -3.90 19.25
CA THR A 76 -3.93 -4.21 19.27
C THR A 76 -3.24 -3.04 19.96
N GLU A 77 -2.68 -3.26 21.15
CA GLU A 77 -2.06 -2.19 21.95
C GLU A 77 -0.89 -1.47 21.23
N GLU A 78 -0.29 -2.10 20.21
CA GLU A 78 0.71 -1.47 19.34
C GLU A 78 0.16 -1.13 17.95
N ASN A 79 0.48 0.08 17.48
CA ASN A 79 0.34 0.47 16.09
C ASN A 79 1.17 -0.47 15.21
N ARG A 80 0.55 -1.12 14.23
CA ARG A 80 1.29 -1.94 13.26
C ARG A 80 1.83 -1.03 12.17
N SER A 81 3.14 -1.06 11.94
CA SER A 81 3.77 -0.28 10.89
C SER A 81 4.54 -1.16 9.93
N SER A 82 4.41 -0.85 8.63
CA SER A 82 5.22 -1.41 7.54
C SER A 82 6.01 -0.29 6.90
N VAL A 83 7.31 -0.49 6.67
CA VAL A 83 8.19 0.43 5.94
C VAL A 83 8.71 -0.28 4.70
N PHE A 84 8.70 0.42 3.57
CA PHE A 84 9.08 -0.08 2.27
C PHE A 84 10.19 0.78 1.69
N THR A 85 11.22 0.14 1.16
CA THR A 85 12.33 0.81 0.45
C THR A 85 12.48 0.24 -0.94
N TYR A 86 12.74 1.11 -1.90
CA TYR A 86 12.70 0.79 -3.33
C TYR A 86 14.03 1.10 -4.00
N GLN A 87 14.47 0.21 -4.88
CA GLN A 87 15.38 0.56 -5.98
C GLN A 87 14.54 0.84 -7.23
N LYS A 88 15.01 1.70 -8.13
CA LYS A 88 14.27 2.06 -9.36
C LYS A 88 15.17 2.13 -10.59
N ASN A 89 14.58 1.89 -11.76
CA ASN A 89 15.24 2.09 -13.05
C ASN A 89 15.17 3.57 -13.51
N ASP A 90 15.83 3.88 -14.62
CA ASP A 90 15.88 5.23 -15.20
C ASP A 90 14.50 5.77 -15.62
N GLN A 91 13.51 4.90 -15.83
CA GLN A 91 12.13 5.26 -16.15
C GLN A 91 11.28 5.60 -14.91
N GLY A 92 11.84 5.39 -13.71
CA GLY A 92 11.21 5.64 -12.42
C GLY A 92 10.33 4.50 -11.91
N TYR A 93 10.46 3.29 -12.45
CA TYR A 93 9.74 2.10 -11.97
C TYR A 93 10.60 1.27 -11.01
N PRO A 94 9.98 0.62 -10.01
CA PRO A 94 10.72 -0.09 -8.97
C PRO A 94 11.34 -1.39 -9.46
N THR A 95 12.63 -1.61 -9.23
CA THR A 95 13.35 -2.85 -9.61
C THR A 95 13.51 -3.82 -8.43
N GLU A 96 13.53 -3.31 -7.21
CA GLU A 96 13.56 -4.10 -5.98
C GLU A 96 12.76 -3.39 -4.89
N VAL A 97 12.05 -4.16 -4.08
CA VAL A 97 11.26 -3.68 -2.95
C VAL A 97 11.61 -4.49 -1.72
N ASN A 98 11.98 -3.81 -0.65
CA ASN A 98 12.19 -4.44 0.65
C ASN A 98 11.12 -3.92 1.62
N GLU A 99 10.41 -4.83 2.28
CA GLU A 99 9.42 -4.51 3.31
C GLU A 99 9.95 -4.92 4.69
N ARG A 100 9.71 -4.06 5.67
CA ARG A 100 9.85 -4.37 7.10
C ARG A 100 8.57 -4.05 7.82
N THR A 101 7.97 -5.07 8.42
CA THR A 101 6.75 -4.93 9.24
C THR A 101 7.08 -5.20 10.70
N SER A 102 6.45 -4.44 11.61
CA SER A 102 6.59 -4.64 13.07
C SER A 102 6.31 -6.10 13.44
N GLY A 103 7.18 -6.70 14.28
CA GLY A 103 7.12 -8.12 14.63
C GLY A 103 8.06 -9.06 13.83
N ASN A 104 9.20 -8.54 13.34
CA ASN A 104 10.26 -9.27 12.62
C ASN A 104 9.92 -9.79 11.21
N THR A 105 8.75 -9.49 10.66
CA THR A 105 8.43 -9.86 9.27
C THR A 105 9.22 -9.02 8.29
N ARG A 106 9.92 -9.67 7.36
CA ARG A 106 10.68 -9.04 6.28
C ARG A 106 10.40 -9.75 4.96
N SER A 107 10.29 -9.01 3.89
CA SER A 107 10.17 -9.55 2.54
C SER A 107 11.03 -8.73 1.57
N CYS A 108 11.49 -9.39 0.51
CA CYS A 108 12.16 -8.75 -0.61
C CYS A 108 11.52 -9.26 -1.90
N THR A 109 11.26 -8.36 -2.84
CA THR A 109 10.71 -8.68 -4.16
C THR A 109 11.52 -7.95 -5.22
N ALA A 110 12.10 -8.70 -6.15
CA ALA A 110 12.76 -8.17 -7.33
C ALA A 110 11.80 -8.20 -8.52
N TYR A 111 11.83 -7.14 -9.32
CA TYR A 111 11.03 -6.99 -10.53
C TYR A 111 11.93 -7.18 -11.75
N GLN A 112 11.47 -7.99 -12.69
CA GLN A 112 12.06 -8.11 -14.02
C GLN A 112 11.11 -7.41 -15.01
N TYR A 113 11.67 -6.50 -15.80
CA TYR A 113 10.98 -5.72 -16.82
C TYR A 113 11.48 -6.12 -18.21
#